data_AF-A9UP10-F1
#
_entry.id   AF-A9UP10-F1
#
_cell.length_a   1.000
_cell.length_b   1.000
_cell.length_c   1.000
_cell.angle_alpha   90.00
_cell.angle_beta   90.00
_cell.angle_gamma   90.00
#
_symmetry.space_group_name_H-M   'P 1'
#
loop_
_entity.id
_entity.type
_entity.pdbx_description
1 polymer ?
#
loop_
_entity_poly.entity_id
_entity_poly.type
_entity_poly.pdbx_seq_one_letter_code
_entity_poly.pdbx_strand_id
1 'polypeptide(L)'
;MALWQARSTLLRSFRGLQCGQVRLISEGPLYEQRFINDKKLVNPNWAIDLIHEEPITIVDGKTAVSGGGPTGHPVEFLNLDQDKVVICPYSGEFFVRRGALKKLLERGAVYEKQGQYYKSRDITDEE
;
A
#
# COMPACT_ATOMS: atom_id res chain seq x y z
N MET A 1 -28.99 -8.46 -44.05
CA MET A 1 -27.73 -9.10 -44.52
C MET A 1 -26.77 -7.94 -44.79
N ALA A 2 -25.65 -7.69 -44.09
CA ALA A 2 -24.74 -8.48 -43.26
C ALA A 2 -24.28 -7.60 -42.08
N LEU A 3 -24.43 -8.01 -40.82
CA LEU A 3 -23.41 -8.70 -40.01
C LEU A 3 -21.96 -8.24 -40.28
N TRP A 4 -21.52 -7.21 -39.56
CA TRP A 4 -20.10 -6.92 -39.32
C TRP A 4 -19.88 -6.67 -37.83
N GLN A 5 -19.82 -7.77 -37.09
CA GLN A 5 -19.34 -7.79 -35.72
C GLN A 5 -17.81 -7.70 -35.75
N ALA A 6 -17.27 -6.50 -35.56
CA ALA A 6 -15.85 -6.32 -35.29
C ALA A 6 -15.60 -6.57 -33.80
N ARG A 7 -15.34 -7.85 -33.48
CA ARG A 7 -14.61 -8.26 -32.28
C ARG A 7 -13.25 -7.57 -32.35
N SER A 8 -13.02 -6.57 -31.51
CA SER A 8 -11.67 -6.09 -31.25
C SER A 8 -11.49 -5.86 -29.75
N THR A 9 -10.41 -6.47 -29.26
CA THR A 9 -9.71 -6.11 -28.03
C THR A 9 -10.51 -6.26 -26.74
N LEU A 10 -10.61 -7.53 -26.32
CA LEU A 10 -10.26 -7.93 -24.96
C LEU A 10 -8.91 -7.31 -24.56
N LEU A 11 -8.93 -6.07 -24.10
CA LEU A 11 -8.00 -5.58 -23.10
C LEU A 11 -8.87 -5.15 -21.92
N ARG A 12 -9.47 -6.17 -21.29
CA ARG A 12 -10.03 -5.98 -19.95
C ARG A 12 -8.84 -5.63 -19.09
N SER A 13 -8.80 -4.36 -18.74
CA SER A 13 -7.78 -3.71 -17.94
C SER A 13 -7.33 -4.62 -16.80
N PHE A 14 -6.06 -5.03 -16.84
CA PHE A 14 -5.32 -5.42 -15.64
C PHE A 14 -5.15 -4.15 -14.78
N ARG A 15 -6.25 -3.68 -14.18
CA ARG A 15 -6.22 -2.66 -13.13
C ARG A 15 -6.15 -3.42 -11.81
N GLY A 16 -5.04 -3.25 -11.10
CA GLY A 16 -4.93 -3.55 -9.68
C GLY A 16 -4.50 -4.98 -9.35
N LEU A 17 -3.31 -5.40 -9.76
CA LEU A 17 -2.55 -6.38 -8.97
C LEU A 17 -1.79 -5.58 -7.91
N GLN A 18 -2.48 -5.17 -6.85
CA GLN A 18 -1.82 -4.66 -5.66
C GLN A 18 -1.51 -5.84 -4.74
N CYS A 19 -0.21 -6.01 -4.53
CA CYS A 19 0.46 -6.28 -3.26
C CYS A 19 -0.36 -7.12 -2.25
N GLY A 20 0.14 -8.32 -1.94
CA GLY A 20 -0.58 -9.36 -1.21
C GLY A 20 -0.45 -10.64 -2.02
N GLN A 21 0.72 -11.27 -1.97
CA GLN A 21 1.06 -12.30 -2.95
C GLN A 21 0.34 -13.62 -2.65
N VAL A 22 -0.95 -13.68 -2.98
CA VAL A 22 -1.57 -14.95 -3.36
C VAL A 22 -0.85 -15.37 -4.62
N ARG A 23 0.13 -16.28 -4.48
CA ARG A 23 0.72 -16.92 -5.65
C ARG A 23 -0.41 -17.65 -6.34
N LEU A 24 -0.90 -17.05 -7.41
CA LEU A 24 -1.76 -17.70 -8.36
C LEU A 24 -0.93 -18.82 -8.95
N ILE A 25 -1.54 -19.97 -8.83
CA ILE A 25 -1.05 -21.19 -9.39
C ILE A 25 -1.17 -20.99 -10.92
N SER A 26 -0.05 -20.82 -11.62
CA SER A 26 0.04 -20.88 -13.09
C SER A 26 -0.46 -22.23 -13.61
N GLU A 27 -1.75 -22.33 -13.95
CA GLU A 27 -2.46 -23.50 -14.51
C GLU A 27 -1.52 -24.67 -14.88
N GLY A 28 -1.25 -25.53 -13.89
CA GLY A 28 -0.21 -26.53 -14.02
C GLY A 28 -0.52 -27.71 -13.11
N PRO A 29 -0.69 -28.91 -13.66
CA PRO A 29 -1.52 -29.93 -13.03
C PRO A 29 -0.96 -30.51 -11.74
N LEU A 30 0.36 -30.46 -11.51
CA LEU A 30 0.99 -31.21 -10.42
C LEU A 30 0.85 -30.58 -9.04
N TYR A 31 0.89 -29.26 -8.92
CA TYR A 31 0.93 -28.60 -7.62
C TYR A 31 -0.45 -28.13 -7.14
N GLU A 32 -1.43 -28.06 -8.07
CA GLU A 32 -2.87 -27.90 -7.82
C GLU A 32 -3.50 -29.15 -7.20
N GLN A 33 -2.96 -30.33 -7.53
CA GLN A 33 -3.49 -31.61 -7.04
C GLN A 33 -3.58 -31.69 -5.52
N ARG A 34 -2.70 -30.97 -4.82
CA ARG A 34 -2.68 -30.88 -3.36
C ARG A 34 -3.93 -30.18 -2.77
N PHE A 35 -4.66 -29.41 -3.57
CA PHE A 35 -5.84 -28.65 -3.15
C PHE A 35 -7.13 -29.15 -3.82
N ILE A 36 -7.13 -30.35 -4.43
CA ILE A 36 -8.33 -30.94 -5.04
C ILE A 36 -9.36 -31.33 -3.97
N ASN A 37 -8.90 -31.95 -2.88
CA ASN A 37 -9.75 -32.41 -1.79
C ASN A 37 -9.73 -31.46 -0.57
N ASP A 38 -8.81 -30.50 -0.55
CA ASP A 38 -8.57 -29.57 0.57
C ASP A 38 -8.57 -28.11 0.11
N LYS A 39 -9.00 -27.21 1.00
CA LYS A 39 -9.04 -25.78 0.71
C LYS A 39 -7.67 -25.15 0.93
N LYS A 40 -7.26 -24.29 -0.01
CA LYS A 40 -6.10 -23.40 0.20
C LYS A 40 -6.43 -22.38 1.28
N LEU A 41 -5.69 -22.45 2.39
CA LEU A 41 -5.80 -21.46 3.45
C LEU A 41 -5.12 -20.17 3.00
N VAL A 42 -5.90 -19.10 2.88
CA VAL A 42 -5.44 -17.75 2.58
C VAL A 42 -5.93 -16.84 3.68
N ASN A 43 -5.04 -15.98 4.19
CA ASN A 43 -5.42 -14.99 5.18
C ASN A 43 -6.32 -13.92 4.52
N PRO A 44 -7.54 -13.66 5.06
CA PRO A 44 -8.39 -12.60 4.55
C PRO A 44 -7.86 -11.20 4.91
N ASN A 45 -7.08 -11.07 5.98
CA ASN A 45 -6.62 -9.77 6.49
C ASN A 45 -5.27 -9.42 5.87
N TRP A 46 -5.27 -8.50 4.92
CA TRP A 46 -4.07 -8.11 4.20
C TRP A 46 -3.40 -6.94 4.91
N ALA A 47 -2.12 -7.11 5.27
CA ALA A 47 -1.38 -6.10 6.01
C ALA A 47 -1.33 -4.74 5.28
N ILE A 48 -1.37 -4.75 3.95
CA ILE A 48 -1.33 -3.53 3.13
C ILE A 48 -2.60 -2.71 3.30
N ASP A 49 -3.76 -3.37 3.36
CA ASP A 49 -5.01 -2.65 3.60
C ASP A 49 -5.03 -2.06 5.00
N LEU A 50 -4.58 -2.83 5.98
CA LEU A 50 -4.51 -2.42 7.39
C LEU A 50 -3.58 -1.21 7.58
N ILE A 51 -2.39 -1.22 6.97
CA ILE A 51 -1.45 -0.09 7.07
C ILE A 51 -2.03 1.19 6.44
N HIS A 52 -2.81 1.08 5.36
CA HIS A 52 -3.48 2.23 4.75
C HIS A 52 -4.68 2.75 5.55
N GLU A 53 -5.21 1.95 6.48
CA GLU A 53 -6.26 2.38 7.42
C GLU A 53 -5.68 3.15 8.61
N GLU A 54 -4.38 3.04 8.88
CA GLU A 54 -3.72 3.78 9.96
C GLU A 54 -3.43 5.24 9.56
N PRO A 55 -3.58 6.19 10.49
CA PRO A 55 -3.32 7.60 10.22
C PRO A 55 -1.81 7.89 10.15
N ILE A 56 -1.47 8.92 9.38
CA ILE A 56 -0.10 9.43 9.27
C ILE A 56 0.29 10.16 10.55
N THR A 57 1.48 9.85 11.08
CA THR A 57 2.06 10.57 12.21
C THR A 57 2.74 11.85 11.74
N ILE A 58 2.31 12.99 12.28
CA ILE A 58 2.87 14.31 11.97
C ILE A 58 3.95 14.66 12.98
N VAL A 59 5.13 15.03 12.49
CA VAL A 59 6.29 15.39 13.31
C VAL A 59 6.73 16.83 12.98
N ASP A 60 7.09 17.59 14.00
CA ASP A 60 7.54 18.99 13.84
C ASP A 60 9.02 19.09 13.43
N GLY A 61 9.80 18.09 13.84
CA GLY A 61 11.22 17.95 13.55
C GLY A 61 11.54 17.50 12.12
N LYS A 62 12.83 17.44 11.83
CA LYS A 62 13.38 16.85 10.60
C LYS A 62 13.66 15.36 10.74
N THR A 63 13.65 14.86 11.97
CA THR A 63 13.92 13.46 12.30
C THR A 63 12.72 12.90 13.06
N ALA A 64 12.26 11.73 12.65
CA ALA A 64 11.29 10.93 13.40
C ALA A 64 11.99 9.69 13.98
N VAL A 65 11.46 9.21 15.10
CA VAL A 65 11.91 7.97 15.74
C VAL A 65 10.77 6.98 15.70
N SER A 66 11.05 5.78 15.22
CA SER A 66 10.11 4.66 15.22
C SER A 66 10.73 3.46 15.95
N GLY A 67 9.90 2.68 16.63
CA GLY A 67 10.31 1.49 17.38
C GLY A 67 10.93 1.77 18.75
N GLY A 68 11.87 0.91 19.16
CA GLY A 68 12.64 1.06 20.41
C GLY A 68 12.13 0.29 21.62
N GLY A 69 11.03 -0.44 21.50
CA GLY A 69 10.58 -1.39 22.52
C GLY A 69 11.31 -2.74 22.42
N PRO A 70 11.45 -3.49 23.53
CA PRO A 70 12.08 -4.82 23.52
C PRO A 70 11.29 -5.88 22.73
N THR A 71 10.01 -5.63 22.48
CA THR A 71 9.11 -6.49 21.69
C THR A 71 8.89 -6.00 20.26
N GLY A 72 9.43 -4.83 19.92
CA GLY A 72 9.26 -4.20 18.61
C GLY A 72 10.48 -4.39 17.70
N HIS A 73 10.55 -3.56 16.65
CA HIS A 73 11.73 -3.49 15.80
C HIS A 73 12.81 -2.55 16.40
N PRO A 74 14.07 -2.62 15.91
CA PRO A 74 15.14 -1.74 16.35
C PRO A 74 14.78 -0.26 16.22
N VAL A 75 15.43 0.59 17.02
CA VAL A 75 15.25 2.04 16.91
C VAL A 75 15.72 2.49 15.53
N GLU A 76 14.82 3.09 14.77
CA GLU A 76 15.13 3.69 13.48
C GLU A 76 14.94 5.21 13.53
N PHE A 77 15.89 5.93 12.95
CA PHE A 77 15.84 7.37 12.79
C PHE A 77 15.52 7.70 11.34
N LEU A 78 14.29 8.14 11.11
CA LEU A 78 13.79 8.44 9.77
C LEU A 78 14.07 9.90 9.42
N ASN A 79 14.56 10.14 8.20
CA ASN A 79 14.80 11.48 7.70
C ASN A 79 13.55 12.06 7.03
N LEU A 80 13.05 13.19 7.53
CA LEU A 80 11.89 13.94 7.04
C LEU A 80 12.28 15.27 6.37
N ASP A 81 13.54 15.43 5.96
CA ASP A 81 13.98 16.61 5.22
C ASP A 81 13.36 16.71 3.82
N GLN A 82 12.99 15.56 3.24
CA GLN A 82 12.27 15.51 1.97
C GLN A 82 10.78 15.78 2.24
N ASP A 83 10.17 16.70 1.48
CA ASP A 83 8.73 17.00 1.55
C ASP A 83 7.88 15.87 0.93
N LYS A 84 8.09 14.64 1.42
CA LYS A 84 7.46 13.38 1.00
C LYS A 84 6.94 12.64 2.23
N VAL A 85 6.02 11.71 2.02
CA VAL A 85 5.64 10.74 3.05
C VAL A 85 6.78 9.74 3.21
N VAL A 86 7.29 9.59 4.43
CA VAL A 86 8.38 8.67 4.74
C VAL A 86 7.81 7.48 5.49
N ILE A 87 8.25 6.28 5.11
CA ILE A 87 7.71 5.00 5.61
C ILE A 87 8.72 4.38 6.56
N CYS A 88 8.28 3.88 7.71
CA CYS A 88 9.13 3.02 8.53
C CYS A 88 9.30 1.65 7.83
N PRO A 89 10.53 1.21 7.53
CA PRO A 89 10.75 -0.02 6.77
C PRO A 89 10.31 -1.30 7.50
N TYR A 90 10.14 -1.23 8.82
CA TYR A 90 9.71 -2.37 9.63
C TYR A 90 8.20 -2.36 9.89
N SER A 91 7.68 -1.29 10.51
CA SER A 91 6.25 -1.21 10.85
C SER A 91 5.36 -0.86 9.67
N GLY A 92 5.89 -0.21 8.63
CA GLY A 92 5.08 0.29 7.50
C GLY A 92 4.31 1.58 7.80
N GLU A 93 4.40 2.10 9.01
CA GLU A 93 3.79 3.37 9.42
C GLU A 93 4.29 4.57 8.60
N PHE A 94 3.41 5.55 8.42
CA PHE A 94 3.68 6.75 7.64
C PHE A 94 4.02 7.95 8.53
N PHE A 95 5.07 8.67 8.17
CA PHE A 95 5.54 9.87 8.85
C PHE A 95 5.63 11.05 7.87
N VAL A 96 5.19 12.22 8.34
CA VAL A 96 5.25 13.47 7.56
C VAL A 96 5.70 14.62 8.46
N ARG A 97 6.54 15.50 7.90
CA ARG A 97 6.90 16.77 8.54
C ARG A 97 5.72 17.76 8.45
N ARG A 98 5.38 18.46 9.55
CA ARG A 98 4.27 19.44 9.58
C ARG A 98 4.33 20.46 8.44
N GLY A 99 5.52 20.97 8.12
CA GLY A 99 5.73 21.95 7.04
C GLY A 99 5.46 21.40 5.62
N ALA A 100 5.60 20.09 5.42
CA ALA A 100 5.36 19.43 4.13
C ALA A 100 3.88 19.07 3.91
N LEU A 101 3.09 18.99 4.98
CA LEU A 101 1.70 18.52 4.96
C LEU A 101 0.82 19.29 3.95
N LYS A 102 0.94 20.63 3.92
CA LYS A 102 0.18 21.47 2.99
C LYS A 102 0.46 21.11 1.53
N LYS A 103 1.73 20.91 1.18
CA LYS A 103 2.15 20.54 -0.18
C LYS A 103 1.63 19.15 -0.56
N LEU A 104 1.63 18.21 0.38
CA LEU A 104 1.14 16.85 0.16
C LEU A 104 -0.38 16.80 -0.01
N LEU A 105 -1.12 17.64 0.72
CA LEU A 105 -2.57 17.82 0.55
C LEU A 105 -2.88 18.40 -0.84
N GLU A 106 -2.15 19.43 -1.27
CA GLU A 106 -2.32 20.03 -2.61
C GLU A 106 -2.04 19.03 -3.75
N ARG A 107 -1.06 18.13 -3.56
CA ARG A 107 -0.75 17.04 -4.51
C ARG A 107 -1.78 15.90 -4.49
N GLY A 108 -2.63 15.83 -3.47
CA GLY A 108 -3.56 14.71 -3.26
C GLY A 108 -2.90 13.41 -2.77
N ALA A 109 -1.61 13.44 -2.41
CA ALA A 109 -0.91 12.29 -1.84
C ALA A 109 -1.42 11.94 -0.43
N VAL A 110 -1.95 12.94 0.27
CA VAL A 110 -2.56 12.82 1.60
C VAL A 110 -3.97 13.38 1.55
N TYR A 111 -4.91 12.74 2.24
CA TYR A 111 -6.27 13.23 2.42
C TYR A 111 -6.67 13.26 3.89
N GLU A 112 -7.62 14.11 4.23
CA GLU A 112 -8.15 14.24 5.58
C GLU A 112 -9.46 13.46 5.73
N LYS A 113 -9.59 12.70 6.81
CA LYS A 113 -10.81 12.02 7.22
C LYS A 113 -10.95 12.13 8.73
N GLN A 114 -12.07 12.70 9.19
CA GLN A 114 -12.39 12.84 10.63
C GLN A 114 -11.30 13.54 11.46
N GLY A 115 -10.61 14.54 10.89
CA GLY A 115 -9.54 15.27 11.58
C GLY A 115 -8.20 14.54 11.66
N GLN A 116 -8.07 13.40 10.98
CA GLN A 116 -6.82 12.66 10.81
C GLN A 116 -6.43 12.60 9.34
N TYR A 117 -5.13 12.42 9.08
CA TYR A 117 -4.55 12.40 7.75
C TYR A 117 -4.17 10.99 7.34
N TYR A 118 -4.44 10.63 6.09
CA TYR A 118 -4.21 9.30 5.55
C TYR A 118 -3.51 9.36 4.20
N LYS A 119 -2.71 8.33 3.89
CA LYS A 119 -2.00 8.24 2.61
C LYS A 119 -2.93 7.71 1.52
N SER A 120 -2.97 8.40 0.38
CA SER A 120 -3.66 7.91 -0.82
C SER A 120 -2.95 6.67 -1.41
N ARG A 121 -3.72 5.71 -1.94
CA ARG A 121 -3.19 4.47 -2.53
C ARG A 121 -2.70 4.64 -3.96
N ASP A 122 -3.27 5.59 -4.69
CA ASP A 122 -3.13 5.68 -6.14
C ASP A 122 -2.08 6.70 -6.59
N ILE A 123 -1.60 7.55 -5.68
CA ILE A 123 -0.70 8.67 -5.98
C ILE A 123 0.64 8.42 -5.31
N THR A 124 1.69 8.30 -6.11
CA THR A 124 3.07 8.16 -5.64
C THR A 124 3.62 9.52 -5.19
N ASP A 125 4.42 9.50 -4.13
CA ASP A 125 5.00 10.71 -3.51
C ASP A 125 6.11 11.36 -4.39
N GLU A 126 6.33 10.85 -5.60
CA GLU A 126 7.51 11.11 -6.43
C GLU A 126 7.31 12.07 -7.61
N GLU A 127 6.09 12.58 -7.83
CA GLU A 127 5.62 13.04 -9.16
C GLU A 127 5.34 11.87 -10.12
#